data_AF-A0A962UFV9-F1
#
_entry.id   AF-A0A962UFV9-F1
#
_cell.length_a   1.000
_cell.length_b   1.000
_cell.length_c   1.000
_cell.angle_alpha   90.00
_cell.angle_beta   90.00
_cell.angle_gamma   90.00
#
_symmetry.space_group_name_H-M   'P 1'
#
loop_
_entity.id
_entity.type
_entity.pdbx_description
1 polymer ?
#
loop_
_entity_poly.entity_id
_entity_poly.type
_entity_poly.pdbx_seq_one_letter_code
_entity_poly.pdbx_strand_id
1 'polypeptide(L)'
;MSHLAQAPDGEAVAVAAPPWFPNQDDIDLLWHIGLFSADDARALRKVWRILKGQTDDYLDRLLGMVAAYPVLATELAVLHGAHWQKETTDDSATLRRWFRQWLFETCLFPQEPPWLRQVDANPPEHPEPPLLRFRYIVALAFPLAVTVRPFLATGGNDHHEIERMQHALLKAILLQAVLLSKLYVKEGLW
;
A
#
# COMPACT_ATOMS: atom_id res chain seq x y z
N MET A 1 17.31 -18.80 -45.68
CA MET A 1 16.81 -19.35 -44.41
C MET A 1 16.82 -18.20 -43.41
N SER A 2 15.72 -17.45 -43.36
CA SER A 2 15.57 -16.27 -42.51
C SER A 2 14.93 -16.71 -41.20
N HIS A 3 15.68 -16.68 -40.11
CA HIS A 3 15.15 -16.82 -38.76
C HIS A 3 14.52 -15.49 -38.33
N LEU A 4 13.20 -15.41 -38.39
CA LEU A 4 12.43 -14.40 -37.66
C LEU A 4 12.47 -14.78 -36.19
N ALA A 5 13.18 -13.97 -35.40
CA ALA A 5 13.13 -14.00 -33.95
C ALA A 5 11.74 -13.52 -33.51
N GLN A 6 10.95 -14.43 -32.95
CA GLN A 6 9.72 -14.12 -32.23
C GLN A 6 10.10 -13.41 -30.93
N ALA A 7 9.59 -12.18 -30.75
CA ALA A 7 9.62 -11.50 -29.47
C ALA A 7 8.66 -12.21 -28.50
N PRO A 8 8.99 -12.31 -27.20
CA PRO A 8 8.03 -12.79 -26.23
C PRO A 8 6.98 -11.70 -26.00
N ASP A 9 5.74 -11.99 -26.40
CA ASP A 9 4.55 -11.23 -26.04
C ASP A 9 4.37 -11.29 -24.53
N GLY A 10 4.92 -10.30 -23.83
CA GLY A 10 4.59 -9.99 -22.45
C GLY A 10 3.28 -9.21 -22.42
N GLU A 11 2.18 -9.86 -22.75
CA GLU A 11 0.84 -9.33 -22.46
C GLU A 11 0.70 -9.33 -20.92
N ALA A 12 0.88 -8.16 -20.32
CA ALA A 12 0.53 -7.95 -18.92
C ALA A 12 -0.99 -8.18 -18.81
N VAL A 13 -1.38 -9.39 -18.41
CA VAL A 13 -2.77 -9.76 -18.16
C VAL A 13 -3.30 -8.75 -17.14
N ALA A 14 -4.21 -7.88 -17.58
CA ALA A 14 -4.92 -6.97 -16.69
C ALA A 14 -5.65 -7.82 -15.66
N VAL A 15 -5.17 -7.81 -14.41
CA VAL A 15 -5.80 -8.53 -13.30
C VAL A 15 -7.21 -7.97 -13.14
N ALA A 16 -8.22 -8.79 -13.41
CA ALA A 16 -9.62 -8.42 -13.25
C ALA A 16 -9.87 -8.01 -11.79
N ALA A 17 -10.63 -6.92 -11.59
CA ALA A 17 -10.95 -6.45 -10.25
C ALA A 17 -11.75 -7.53 -9.48
N PRO A 18 -11.41 -7.81 -8.22
CA PRO A 18 -12.11 -8.83 -7.44
C PRO A 18 -13.54 -8.37 -7.12
N PRO A 19 -14.48 -9.29 -6.81
CA PRO A 19 -15.90 -8.96 -6.66
C PRO A 19 -16.22 -7.92 -5.58
N TRP A 20 -15.38 -7.84 -4.54
CA TRP A 20 -15.50 -6.83 -3.50
C TRP A 20 -15.04 -5.45 -3.96
N PHE A 21 -14.15 -5.35 -4.95
CA PHE A 21 -13.53 -4.10 -5.35
C PHE A 21 -14.60 -3.13 -5.90
N PRO A 22 -14.63 -1.86 -5.44
CA PRO A 22 -15.62 -0.89 -5.92
C PRO A 22 -15.45 -0.57 -7.41
N ASN A 23 -16.52 -0.04 -8.03
CA ASN A 23 -16.42 0.49 -9.38
C ASN A 23 -15.62 1.82 -9.39
N GLN A 24 -15.28 2.30 -10.58
CA GLN A 24 -14.44 3.49 -10.72
C GLN A 24 -15.14 4.77 -10.23
N ASP A 25 -16.46 4.90 -10.43
CA ASP A 25 -17.21 6.09 -10.01
C ASP A 25 -17.20 6.27 -8.48
N ASP A 26 -17.31 5.17 -7.73
CA ASP A 26 -17.21 5.18 -6.27
C ASP A 26 -15.80 5.58 -5.81
N ILE A 27 -14.76 5.06 -6.47
CA ILE A 27 -13.35 5.39 -6.16
C ILE A 27 -13.09 6.87 -6.44
N ASP A 28 -13.56 7.38 -7.56
CA ASP A 28 -13.41 8.78 -7.93
C ASP A 28 -14.15 9.69 -6.93
N LEU A 29 -15.37 9.33 -6.52
CA LEU A 29 -16.11 10.06 -5.48
C LEU A 29 -15.34 10.11 -4.16
N LEU A 30 -14.81 8.97 -3.70
CA LEU A 30 -14.02 8.89 -2.48
C LEU A 30 -12.75 9.74 -2.55
N TRP A 31 -12.12 9.83 -3.72
CA TRP A 31 -11.00 10.75 -3.94
C TRP A 31 -11.38 12.21 -3.81
N HIS A 32 -12.52 12.60 -4.39
CA HIS A 32 -13.03 13.97 -4.28
C HIS A 32 -13.35 14.32 -2.82
N ILE A 33 -13.99 13.41 -2.07
CA ILE A 33 -14.26 13.57 -0.64
C ILE A 33 -12.95 13.67 0.16
N GLY A 34 -11.94 12.86 -0.19
CA GLY A 34 -10.60 12.88 0.39
C GLY A 34 -9.74 14.08 -0.02
N LEU A 35 -10.29 15.01 -0.81
CA LEU A 35 -9.61 16.20 -1.31
C LEU A 35 -8.33 15.88 -2.09
N PHE A 36 -8.29 14.74 -2.78
CA PHE A 36 -7.16 14.39 -3.62
C PHE A 36 -7.25 15.09 -4.97
N SER A 37 -6.11 15.57 -5.45
CA SER A 37 -6.00 16.41 -6.62
C SER A 37 -4.82 16.02 -7.51
N ALA A 38 -4.74 16.63 -8.69
CA ALA A 38 -3.57 16.49 -9.57
C ALA A 38 -2.26 16.92 -8.89
N ASP A 39 -2.32 17.85 -7.92
CA ASP A 39 -1.16 18.31 -7.15
C ASP A 39 -0.65 17.21 -6.22
N ASP A 40 -1.57 16.47 -5.58
CA ASP A 40 -1.23 15.32 -4.77
C ASP A 40 -0.58 14.21 -5.61
N ALA A 41 -1.10 13.93 -6.81
CA ALA A 41 -0.48 12.98 -7.74
C ALA A 41 0.93 13.41 -8.20
N ARG A 42 1.17 14.71 -8.36
CA ARG A 42 2.53 15.25 -8.62
C ARG A 42 3.44 15.10 -7.40
N ALA A 43 2.92 15.39 -6.21
CA ALA A 43 3.65 15.25 -4.96
C ALA A 43 4.04 13.79 -4.69
N LEU A 44 3.15 12.83 -4.91
CA LEU A 44 3.41 11.39 -4.78
C LEU A 44 4.52 10.89 -5.71
N ARG A 45 4.54 11.35 -6.96
CA ARG A 45 5.67 11.05 -7.88
C ARG A 45 7.00 11.59 -7.35
N LYS A 46 6.99 12.76 -6.70
CA LYS A 46 8.17 13.30 -6.03
C LYS A 46 8.58 12.47 -4.81
N VAL A 47 7.60 12.01 -4.00
CA VAL A 47 7.81 11.08 -2.88
C VAL A 47 8.53 9.82 -3.36
N TRP A 48 8.05 9.16 -4.42
CA TRP A 48 8.72 7.97 -4.96
C TRP A 48 10.14 8.26 -5.44
N ARG A 49 10.35 9.37 -6.15
CA ARG A 49 11.69 9.76 -6.63
C ARG A 49 12.71 9.89 -5.49
N ILE A 50 12.26 10.36 -4.33
CA ILE A 50 13.08 10.48 -3.12
C ILE A 50 13.25 9.12 -2.43
N LEU A 51 12.18 8.34 -2.28
CA LEU A 51 12.18 7.11 -1.48
C LEU A 51 12.73 5.88 -2.19
N LYS A 52 12.76 5.82 -3.53
CA LYS A 52 13.08 4.59 -4.28
C LYS A 52 14.41 3.92 -3.90
N GLY A 53 15.38 4.69 -3.38
CA GLY A 53 16.68 4.18 -2.93
C GLY A 53 16.80 3.91 -1.43
N GLN A 54 15.74 4.18 -0.66
CA GLN A 54 15.71 4.16 0.80
C GLN A 54 14.39 3.57 1.35
N THR A 55 13.72 2.72 0.56
CA THR A 55 12.48 2.05 0.97
C THR A 55 12.69 1.12 2.16
N ASP A 56 13.86 0.51 2.23
CA ASP A 56 14.24 -0.44 3.27
C ASP A 56 14.47 0.30 4.60
N ASP A 57 15.21 1.41 4.57
CA ASP A 57 15.37 2.29 5.74
C ASP A 57 14.03 2.84 6.24
N TYR A 58 13.12 3.16 5.31
CA TYR A 58 11.78 3.62 5.66
C TYR A 58 10.96 2.52 6.34
N LEU A 59 11.02 1.29 5.83
CA LEU A 59 10.40 0.13 6.47
C LEU A 59 11.01 -0.12 7.86
N ASP A 60 12.32 -0.05 8.01
CA ASP A 60 13.00 -0.30 9.28
C ASP A 60 12.59 0.72 10.36
N ARG A 61 12.41 2.00 9.99
CA ARG A 61 11.87 3.01 10.91
C ARG A 61 10.43 2.73 11.31
N LEU A 62 9.59 2.28 10.37
CA LEU A 62 8.21 1.91 10.66
C LEU A 62 8.14 0.70 11.60
N LEU A 63 8.91 -0.35 11.32
CA LEU A 63 8.97 -1.55 12.15
C LEU A 63 9.52 -1.25 13.54
N GLY A 64 10.52 -0.38 13.66
CA GLY A 64 11.04 0.08 14.95
C GLY A 64 9.98 0.80 15.80
N MET A 65 9.14 1.63 15.17
CA MET A 65 8.00 2.25 15.84
C MET A 65 6.92 1.23 16.23
N VAL A 66 6.59 0.29 15.35
CA VAL A 66 5.61 -0.76 15.63
C VAL A 66 6.07 -1.69 16.76
N ALA A 67 7.37 -1.95 16.87
CA ALA A 67 7.96 -2.76 17.94
C ALA A 67 7.72 -2.17 19.35
N ALA A 68 7.42 -0.87 19.46
CA ALA A 68 7.01 -0.26 20.73
C ALA A 68 5.61 -0.69 21.20
N TYR A 69 4.84 -1.40 20.36
CA TYR A 69 3.49 -1.84 20.64
C TYR A 69 3.40 -3.37 20.57
N PRO A 70 3.50 -4.08 21.70
CA PRO A 70 3.50 -5.56 21.73
C PRO A 70 2.30 -6.19 21.00
N VAL A 71 1.13 -5.55 21.07
CA VAL A 71 -0.08 -6.03 20.38
C VAL A 71 0.05 -6.03 18.86
N LEU A 72 0.73 -5.04 18.27
CA LEU A 72 0.95 -4.98 16.82
C LEU A 72 2.02 -5.98 16.39
N ALA A 73 3.05 -6.19 17.22
CA ALA A 73 4.05 -7.21 16.96
C ALA A 73 3.44 -8.61 16.91
N THR A 74 2.52 -8.93 17.84
CA THR A 74 1.78 -10.19 17.82
C THR A 74 0.92 -10.36 16.57
N GLU A 75 0.19 -9.31 16.16
CA GLU A 75 -0.62 -9.35 14.94
C GLU A 75 0.23 -9.58 13.69
N LEU A 76 1.34 -8.86 13.56
CA LEU A 76 2.27 -9.05 12.44
C LEU A 76 2.88 -10.45 12.46
N ALA A 77 3.21 -11.00 13.63
CA ALA A 77 3.72 -12.36 13.75
C ALA A 77 2.68 -13.42 13.33
N VAL A 78 1.40 -13.22 13.64
CA VAL A 78 0.31 -14.11 13.19
C VAL A 78 0.13 -14.03 11.68
N LEU A 79 0.10 -12.81 11.13
CA LEU A 79 0.05 -12.61 9.68
C LEU A 79 1.25 -13.24 8.99
N HIS A 80 2.45 -13.10 9.57
CA HIS A 80 3.69 -13.75 9.13
C HIS A 80 3.59 -15.29 9.19
N GLY A 81 3.08 -15.85 10.29
CA GLY A 81 2.95 -17.31 10.44
C GLY A 81 1.92 -17.96 9.50
N ALA A 82 0.77 -17.31 9.29
CA ALA A 82 -0.35 -17.89 8.54
C ALA A 82 -0.18 -17.82 7.01
N HIS A 83 0.43 -16.75 6.50
CA HIS A 83 0.55 -16.53 5.05
C HIS A 83 1.95 -16.85 4.49
N TRP A 84 3.00 -16.91 5.34
CA TRP A 84 4.39 -16.90 4.88
C TRP A 84 5.12 -18.23 5.10
N GLN A 85 4.49 -19.21 5.76
CA GLN A 85 5.01 -20.58 5.85
C GLN A 85 4.96 -21.37 4.53
N LYS A 86 4.35 -20.85 3.46
CA LYS A 86 4.27 -21.55 2.17
C LYS A 86 5.49 -21.37 1.25
N GLU A 87 6.36 -20.38 1.48
CA GLU A 87 7.57 -20.18 0.68
C GLU A 87 8.79 -19.92 1.58
N THR A 88 9.57 -20.96 1.85
CA THR A 88 10.86 -20.86 2.52
C THR A 88 11.86 -20.10 1.63
N THR A 89 11.95 -18.77 1.80
CA THR A 89 13.15 -17.96 1.52
C THR A 89 13.01 -16.58 2.16
N ASP A 90 13.74 -16.37 3.27
CA ASP A 90 13.96 -15.11 4.01
C ASP A 90 12.74 -14.14 4.05
N ASP A 91 11.87 -14.36 5.04
CA ASP A 91 10.65 -13.58 5.31
C ASP A 91 10.88 -12.05 5.26
N SER A 92 12.05 -11.59 5.69
CA SER A 92 12.45 -10.17 5.65
C SER A 92 12.61 -9.64 4.23
N ALA A 93 13.24 -10.39 3.33
CA ALA A 93 13.46 -9.99 1.94
C ALA A 93 12.14 -9.91 1.16
N THR A 94 11.21 -10.83 1.44
CA THR A 94 9.88 -10.83 0.83
C THR A 94 9.03 -9.65 1.34
N LEU A 95 9.04 -9.38 2.66
CA LEU A 95 8.36 -8.20 3.22
C LEU A 95 8.90 -6.89 2.62
N ARG A 96 10.23 -6.75 2.51
CA ARG A 96 10.88 -5.58 1.88
C ARG A 96 10.44 -5.42 0.42
N ARG A 97 10.37 -6.52 -0.33
CA ARG A 97 9.90 -6.52 -1.72
C ARG A 97 8.46 -6.03 -1.83
N TRP A 98 7.55 -6.54 -0.98
CA TRP A 98 6.15 -6.13 -0.99
C TRP A 98 5.95 -4.71 -0.52
N PHE A 99 6.66 -4.28 0.53
CA PHE A 99 6.61 -2.90 0.99
C PHE A 99 7.08 -1.92 -0.10
N ARG A 100 8.18 -2.24 -0.79
CA ARG A 100 8.66 -1.44 -1.92
C ARG A 100 7.64 -1.40 -3.06
N GLN A 101 7.04 -2.53 -3.41
CA GLN A 101 6.01 -2.60 -4.44
C GLN A 101 4.77 -1.77 -4.07
N TRP A 102 4.26 -1.96 -2.86
CA TRP A 102 3.15 -1.19 -2.30
C TRP A 102 3.41 0.31 -2.36
N LEU A 103 4.60 0.75 -1.94
CA LEU A 103 4.96 2.17 -1.93
C LEU A 103 5.11 2.73 -3.35
N PHE A 104 5.71 1.96 -4.26
CA PHE A 104 5.81 2.30 -5.68
C PHE A 104 4.42 2.51 -6.29
N GLU A 105 3.52 1.55 -6.08
CA GLU A 105 2.16 1.61 -6.62
C GLU A 105 1.32 2.70 -6.00
N THR A 106 1.42 2.89 -4.68
CA THR A 106 0.77 4.01 -3.96
C THR A 106 1.19 5.36 -4.55
N CYS A 107 2.46 5.49 -4.95
CA CYS A 107 2.98 6.76 -5.45
C CYS A 107 2.75 7.00 -6.95
N LEU A 108 2.80 5.94 -7.77
CA LEU A 108 2.70 6.08 -9.24
C LEU A 108 1.33 5.73 -9.80
N PHE A 109 0.56 4.91 -9.11
CA PHE A 109 -0.79 4.49 -9.49
C PHE A 109 -1.78 4.73 -8.34
N PRO A 110 -1.82 5.93 -7.73
CA PRO A 110 -2.61 6.16 -6.53
C PRO A 110 -4.10 5.84 -6.75
N GLN A 111 -4.65 6.17 -7.92
CA GLN A 111 -6.08 6.03 -8.21
C GLN A 111 -6.56 4.59 -8.23
N GLU A 112 -5.71 3.67 -8.67
CA GLU A 112 -6.02 2.25 -8.80
C GLU A 112 -4.75 1.44 -8.46
N PRO A 113 -4.34 1.37 -7.19
CA PRO A 113 -3.08 0.72 -6.86
C PRO A 113 -3.22 -0.79 -7.09
N PRO A 114 -2.44 -1.39 -8.01
CA PRO A 114 -2.65 -2.78 -8.46
C PRO A 114 -2.66 -3.83 -7.35
N TRP A 115 -1.93 -3.60 -6.25
CA TRP A 115 -1.87 -4.50 -5.12
C TRP A 115 -3.23 -4.67 -4.44
N LEU A 116 -4.09 -3.65 -4.41
CA LEU A 116 -5.42 -3.77 -3.80
C LEU A 116 -6.28 -4.77 -4.58
N ARG A 117 -6.14 -4.85 -5.90
CA ARG A 117 -6.88 -5.82 -6.73
C ARG A 117 -6.42 -7.25 -6.51
N GLN A 118 -5.24 -7.44 -5.93
CA GLN A 118 -4.68 -8.75 -5.61
C GLN A 118 -5.07 -9.23 -4.20
N VAL A 119 -5.75 -8.40 -3.40
CA VAL A 119 -6.25 -8.80 -2.09
C VAL A 119 -7.45 -9.73 -2.29
N ASP A 120 -7.28 -10.99 -1.87
CA ASP A 120 -8.32 -12.00 -1.89
C ASP A 120 -9.41 -11.68 -0.84
N ALA A 121 -10.68 -11.82 -1.23
CA ALA A 121 -11.84 -11.63 -0.37
C ALA A 121 -12.45 -12.92 0.17
N ASN A 122 -11.96 -14.10 -0.22
CA ASN A 122 -12.56 -15.38 0.19
C ASN A 122 -12.22 -15.76 1.64
N PRO A 123 -13.20 -16.34 2.37
CA PRO A 123 -13.00 -17.72 2.85
C PRO A 123 -14.28 -18.59 2.81
N PRO A 124 -14.15 -19.94 2.84
CA PRO A 124 -15.12 -20.76 3.56
C PRO A 124 -14.62 -21.49 4.81
N GLU A 125 -13.33 -21.46 5.17
CA GLU A 125 -12.84 -22.28 6.31
C GLU A 125 -12.02 -21.55 7.39
N HIS A 126 -11.62 -20.28 7.19
CA HIS A 126 -10.88 -19.50 8.18
C HIS A 126 -11.61 -18.19 8.54
N PRO A 127 -11.90 -17.93 9.84
CA PRO A 127 -12.63 -16.75 10.29
C PRO A 127 -11.77 -15.47 10.35
N GLU A 128 -10.48 -15.53 10.03
CA GLU A 128 -9.58 -14.37 10.08
C GLU A 128 -9.21 -13.92 8.66
N PRO A 129 -9.43 -12.64 8.29
CA PRO A 129 -8.96 -12.11 7.02
C PRO A 129 -7.42 -12.17 6.97
N PRO A 130 -6.80 -12.31 5.78
CA PRO A 130 -5.33 -12.32 5.62
C PRO A 130 -4.67 -10.96 5.89
N LEU A 131 -5.35 -10.08 6.62
CA LEU A 131 -5.03 -8.69 6.82
C LEU A 131 -5.11 -8.36 8.32
N LEU A 132 -4.38 -7.32 8.72
CA LEU A 132 -4.48 -6.76 10.08
C LEU A 132 -5.94 -6.49 10.45
N ARG A 133 -6.28 -6.61 11.73
CA ARG A 133 -7.58 -6.12 12.21
C ARG A 133 -7.76 -4.67 11.76
N PHE A 134 -8.93 -4.34 11.21
CA PHE A 134 -9.16 -3.06 10.54
C PHE A 134 -8.80 -1.83 11.39
N ARG A 135 -9.05 -1.88 12.70
CA ARG A 135 -8.67 -0.81 13.64
C ARG A 135 -7.18 -0.46 13.59
N TYR A 136 -6.31 -1.43 13.31
CA TYR A 136 -4.87 -1.22 13.19
C TYR A 136 -4.49 -0.67 11.83
N ILE A 137 -5.19 -1.05 10.76
CA ILE A 137 -5.02 -0.43 9.42
C ILE A 137 -5.29 1.07 9.52
N VAL A 138 -6.41 1.45 10.14
CA VAL A 138 -6.77 2.85 10.35
C VAL A 138 -5.77 3.56 11.27
N ALA A 139 -5.37 2.93 12.38
CA ALA A 139 -4.40 3.51 13.31
C ALA A 139 -3.00 3.70 12.70
N LEU A 140 -2.58 2.83 11.79
CA LEU A 140 -1.27 2.88 11.11
C LEU A 140 -1.21 3.89 9.96
N ALA A 141 -2.36 4.41 9.49
CA ALA A 141 -2.38 5.35 8.37
C ALA A 141 -1.54 6.62 8.63
N PHE A 142 -1.69 7.21 9.81
CA PHE A 142 -0.91 8.39 10.19
C PHE A 142 0.58 8.08 10.45
N PRO A 143 0.95 7.05 11.23
CA PRO A 143 2.33 6.58 11.37
C PRO A 143 3.04 6.36 10.03
N LEU A 144 2.40 5.68 9.08
CA LEU A 144 2.95 5.49 7.73
C LEU A 144 3.31 6.83 7.10
N ALA A 145 2.37 7.78 7.09
CA ALA A 145 2.60 9.09 6.49
C ALA A 145 3.66 9.91 7.23
N VAL A 146 3.66 9.97 8.56
CA VAL A 146 4.57 10.86 9.30
C VAL A 146 6.02 10.36 9.32
N THR A 147 6.23 9.03 9.32
CA THR A 147 7.57 8.44 9.32
C THR A 147 8.33 8.70 8.01
N VAL A 148 7.63 9.10 6.94
CA VAL A 148 8.27 9.49 5.68
C VAL A 148 9.04 10.83 5.80
N ARG A 149 8.66 11.69 6.75
CA ARG A 149 9.09 13.10 6.80
C ARG A 149 10.62 13.29 6.81
N PRO A 150 11.41 12.54 7.60
CA PRO A 150 12.88 12.69 7.59
C PRO A 150 13.52 12.40 6.24
N PHE A 151 12.94 11.47 5.47
CA PHE A 151 13.40 11.11 4.13
C PHE A 151 13.10 12.19 3.10
N LEU A 152 11.96 12.87 3.24
CA LEU A 152 11.58 13.99 2.38
C LEU A 152 12.46 15.23 2.61
N ALA A 153 13.05 15.37 3.81
CA ALA A 153 13.92 16.48 4.15
C ALA A 153 15.34 16.37 3.56
N THR A 154 15.78 15.18 3.17
CA THR A 154 17.18 14.89 2.75
C THR A 154 17.62 15.67 1.49
N GLY A 155 16.69 16.23 0.72
CA GLY A 155 16.95 16.98 -0.51
C GLY A 155 16.89 18.51 -0.41
N GLY A 156 16.82 19.08 0.80
CA GLY A 156 16.69 20.54 0.98
C GLY A 156 15.34 21.12 0.53
N ASN A 157 14.31 20.27 0.43
CA ASN A 157 12.95 20.71 0.15
C ASN A 157 12.47 21.65 1.26
N ASP A 158 11.73 22.69 0.90
CA ASP A 158 11.14 23.59 1.89
C ASP A 158 10.05 22.88 2.71
N HIS A 159 9.70 23.48 3.85
CA HIS A 159 8.73 22.90 4.78
C HIS A 159 7.36 22.63 4.14
N HIS A 160 6.87 23.57 3.34
CA HIS A 160 5.56 23.50 2.70
C HIS A 160 5.53 22.40 1.63
N GLU A 161 6.64 22.15 0.95
CA GLU A 161 6.76 21.04 0.02
C GLU A 161 6.81 19.68 0.72
N ILE A 162 7.51 19.57 1.85
CA ILE A 162 7.50 18.36 2.68
C ILE A 162 6.08 18.06 3.18
N GLU A 163 5.36 19.08 3.66
CA GLU A 163 3.97 18.93 4.09
C GLU A 163 3.05 18.49 2.96
N ARG A 164 3.15 19.10 1.77
CA ARG A 164 2.37 18.68 0.60
C ARG A 164 2.60 17.21 0.25
N MET A 165 3.86 16.77 0.24
CA MET A 165 4.21 15.37 -0.01
C MET A 165 3.68 14.43 1.08
N GLN A 166 3.79 14.81 2.35
CA GLN A 166 3.27 14.03 3.48
C GLN A 166 1.73 13.93 3.42
N HIS A 167 1.02 15.03 3.13
CA HIS A 167 -0.43 15.04 2.99
C HIS A 167 -0.90 14.20 1.81
N ALA A 168 -0.23 14.29 0.65
CA ALA A 168 -0.56 13.48 -0.51
C ALA A 168 -0.41 11.98 -0.21
N LEU A 169 0.66 11.59 0.49
CA LEU A 169 0.86 10.21 0.95
C LEU A 169 -0.22 9.78 1.95
N LEU A 170 -0.55 10.63 2.93
CA LEU A 170 -1.61 10.34 3.90
C LEU A 170 -2.97 10.14 3.22
N LYS A 171 -3.36 11.01 2.29
CA LYS A 171 -4.61 10.88 1.53
C LYS A 171 -4.68 9.54 0.79
N ALA A 172 -3.59 9.13 0.15
CA ALA A 172 -3.52 7.85 -0.56
C ALA A 172 -3.64 6.64 0.38
N ILE A 173 -2.97 6.67 1.54
CA ILE A 173 -3.07 5.61 2.54
C ILE A 173 -4.48 5.54 3.13
N LEU A 174 -5.10 6.69 3.42
CA LEU A 174 -6.46 6.75 3.93
C LEU A 174 -7.47 6.21 2.91
N LEU A 175 -7.32 6.52 1.62
CA LEU A 175 -8.17 5.90 0.60
C LEU A 175 -8.00 4.38 0.61
N GLN A 176 -6.77 3.88 0.62
CA GLN A 176 -6.53 2.42 0.67
C GLN A 176 -7.21 1.78 1.89
N ALA A 177 -7.16 2.43 3.05
CA ALA A 177 -7.88 1.97 4.24
C ALA A 177 -9.41 1.99 4.04
N VAL A 178 -9.97 3.03 3.41
CA VAL A 178 -11.41 3.09 3.08
C VAL A 178 -11.81 1.96 2.13
N LEU A 179 -11.03 1.69 1.09
CA LEU A 179 -11.29 0.59 0.15
C LEU A 179 -11.23 -0.77 0.85
N LEU A 180 -10.18 -1.01 1.65
CA LEU A 180 -10.05 -2.25 2.43
C LEU A 180 -11.17 -2.43 3.45
N SER A 181 -11.77 -1.34 3.95
CA SER A 181 -12.84 -1.42 4.94
C SER A 181 -14.04 -2.24 4.45
N LYS A 182 -14.23 -2.34 3.14
CA LYS A 182 -15.29 -3.16 2.52
C LYS A 182 -15.21 -4.64 2.89
N LEU A 183 -14.02 -5.14 3.21
CA LEU A 183 -13.81 -6.52 3.66
C LEU A 183 -14.21 -6.74 5.13
N TYR A 184 -14.49 -5.68 5.88
CA TYR A 184 -14.73 -5.73 7.34
C TYR A 184 -16.09 -5.21 7.75
N VAL A 185 -16.67 -4.28 6.99
CA VAL A 185 -17.97 -3.70 7.30
C VAL A 185 -19.08 -4.67 6.89
N LYS A 186 -20.21 -4.58 7.59
CA LYS A 186 -21.39 -5.37 7.27
C LYS A 186 -21.93 -4.99 5.89
N GLU A 187 -22.61 -5.92 5.25
CA GLU A 187 -23.27 -5.67 3.97
C GLU A 187 -24.24 -4.48 4.06
N GLY A 188 -24.22 -3.61 3.03
CA GLY A 188 -25.04 -2.38 2.96
C GLY A 188 -24.55 -1.21 3.81
N LEU A 189 -23.39 -1.35 4.46
CA LEU A 189 -22.82 -0.35 5.38
C LEU A 189 -21.48 0.22 4.90
N TRP A 190 -21.03 -0.16 3.70
CA TRP A 190 -19.89 0.41 2.98
C TRP A 190 -20.38 1.45 1.98
#